data_AF-A0A139N398-F1
#
_entry.id   AF-A0A139N398-F1
#
_cell.length_a   1.000
_cell.length_b   1.000
_cell.length_c   1.000
_cell.angle_alpha   90.00
_cell.angle_beta   90.00
_cell.angle_gamma   90.00
#
_symmetry.space_group_name_H-M   'P 1'
#
loop_
_entity.id
_entity.type
_entity.pdbx_description
1 polymer ?
#
loop_
_entity_poly.entity_id
_entity_poly.type
_entity_poly.pdbx_seq_one_letter_code
_entity_poly.pdbx_strand_id
1 'polypeptide(L)'
;MKSNPQLANFYMEKYQTSIKKGNNLQAQRQELLAKIERLEQANRELDQQIENINSLLSNDFSRLEKVDGSRFRGSVKGRFLEKCTHAKQNLMTYQSKQTSNKGEISSKIKELQDEADSLLRKSSMAFTEADSYYSIALSYS
;
A
#
# COMPACT_ATOMS: atom_id res chain seq x y z
N MET A 1 38.31 -0.39 -36.91
CA MET A 1 37.01 -0.79 -37.47
C MET A 1 36.72 0.07 -38.69
N LYS A 2 36.06 -0.45 -39.73
CA LYS A 2 35.64 0.37 -40.88
C LYS A 2 34.33 1.07 -40.50
N SER A 3 34.26 2.38 -40.69
CA SER A 3 33.03 3.16 -40.52
C SER A 3 31.91 2.52 -41.37
N ASN A 4 30.77 2.28 -40.74
CA ASN A 4 29.56 1.78 -41.38
C ASN A 4 28.36 2.58 -40.84
N PRO A 5 28.03 3.71 -41.47
CA PRO A 5 26.97 4.60 -41.03
C PRO A 5 25.59 3.93 -40.92
N GLN A 6 25.31 2.91 -41.75
CA GLN A 6 24.04 2.19 -41.69
C GLN A 6 23.92 1.37 -40.41
N LEU A 7 25.00 0.66 -40.02
CA LEU A 7 25.03 -0.07 -38.76
C LEU A 7 25.03 0.87 -37.55
N ALA A 8 25.77 1.98 -37.61
CA ALA A 8 25.75 3.00 -36.56
C ALA A 8 24.33 3.53 -36.30
N ASN A 9 23.60 3.88 -37.37
CA ASN A 9 22.21 4.33 -37.26
C ASN A 9 21.28 3.25 -36.70
N PHE A 10 21.39 2.00 -37.18
CA PHE A 10 20.59 0.88 -36.66
C PHE A 10 20.78 0.70 -35.14
N TYR A 11 22.01 0.73 -34.65
CA TYR A 11 22.27 0.61 -33.22
C TYR A 11 21.82 1.85 -32.43
N MET A 12 21.88 3.05 -33.01
CA MET A 12 21.30 4.24 -32.38
C MET A 12 19.77 4.17 -32.24
N GLU A 13 19.05 3.62 -33.22
CA GLU A 13 17.61 3.41 -33.11
C GLU A 13 17.27 2.42 -31.98
N LYS A 14 18.07 1.35 -31.83
CA LYS A 14 17.94 0.40 -30.73
C LYS A 14 18.22 1.06 -29.38
N TYR A 15 19.27 1.87 -29.27
CA TYR A 15 19.55 2.67 -28.08
C TYR A 15 18.34 3.54 -27.69
N GLN A 16 17.81 4.33 -28.62
CA GLN A 16 16.67 5.21 -28.35
C GLN A 16 15.43 4.42 -27.89
N THR A 17 15.17 3.28 -28.52
CA THR A 17 14.07 2.38 -28.15
C THR A 17 14.24 1.86 -26.72
N SER A 18 15.44 1.43 -26.35
CA SER A 18 15.75 0.92 -25.01
C SER A 18 15.67 2.01 -23.94
N ILE A 19 16.15 3.23 -24.20
CA ILE A 19 15.97 4.38 -23.31
C ILE A 19 14.48 4.66 -23.08
N LYS A 20 13.68 4.72 -24.16
CA LYS A 20 12.23 4.96 -24.05
C LYS A 20 11.55 3.88 -23.21
N LYS A 21 11.91 2.61 -23.41
CA LYS A 21 11.42 1.48 -22.62
C LYS A 21 11.78 1.62 -21.13
N GLY A 22 13.03 1.93 -20.82
CA GLY A 22 13.51 2.15 -19.45
C GLY A 22 12.74 3.27 -18.74
N ASN A 23 12.60 4.42 -19.40
CA ASN A 23 11.86 5.57 -18.88
C ASN A 23 10.37 5.24 -18.63
N ASN A 24 9.72 4.54 -19.56
CA ASN A 24 8.32 4.14 -19.40
C ASN A 24 8.12 3.18 -18.21
N LEU A 25 9.02 2.22 -18.02
CA LEU A 25 8.98 1.30 -16.88
C LEU A 25 9.21 2.04 -15.55
N GLN A 26 10.10 3.02 -15.54
CA GLN A 26 10.36 3.85 -14.36
C GLN A 26 9.15 4.74 -14.01
N ALA A 27 8.47 5.29 -15.01
CA ALA A 27 7.22 6.04 -14.81
C ALA A 27 6.12 5.16 -14.19
N GLN A 28 5.91 3.95 -14.74
CA GLN A 28 4.96 2.97 -14.16
C GLN A 28 5.32 2.64 -12.71
N ARG A 29 6.61 2.44 -12.41
CA ARG A 29 7.07 2.20 -11.04
C ARG A 29 6.73 3.36 -10.10
N GLN A 30 6.92 4.61 -10.54
CA GLN A 30 6.60 5.79 -9.73
C GLN A 30 5.09 5.88 -9.42
N GLU A 31 4.23 5.53 -10.38
CA GLU A 31 2.79 5.45 -10.14
C GLU A 31 2.43 4.40 -9.08
N LEU A 32 3.09 3.23 -9.09
CA LEU A 32 2.89 2.21 -8.06
C LEU A 32 3.36 2.69 -6.68
N LEU A 33 4.51 3.36 -6.60
CA LEU A 33 5.01 3.92 -5.34
C LEU A 33 4.06 4.96 -4.76
N ALA A 34 3.49 5.84 -5.60
CA ALA A 34 2.50 6.81 -5.15
C ALA A 34 1.21 6.13 -4.65
N LYS A 35 0.80 5.00 -5.24
CA LYS A 35 -0.32 4.19 -4.74
C LYS A 35 0.02 3.54 -3.40
N ILE A 36 1.22 2.99 -3.24
CA ILE A 36 1.69 2.42 -1.97
C ILE A 36 1.65 3.46 -0.86
N GLU A 37 2.16 4.66 -1.09
CA GLU A 37 2.16 5.74 -0.08
C GLU A 37 0.75 6.09 0.41
N ARG A 38 -0.23 6.16 -0.49
CA ARG A 38 -1.64 6.39 -0.14
C ARG A 38 -2.22 5.25 0.69
N LEU A 39 -1.90 4.00 0.34
CA LEU A 39 -2.35 2.83 1.09
C LEU A 39 -1.72 2.76 2.48
N GLU A 40 -0.43 3.10 2.60
CA GLU A 40 0.26 3.18 3.89
C GLU A 40 -0.35 4.25 4.79
N GLN A 41 -0.74 5.41 4.22
CA GLN A 41 -1.47 6.44 4.95
C GLN A 41 -2.83 5.94 5.43
N ALA A 42 -3.61 5.27 4.57
CA ALA A 42 -4.88 4.67 4.98
C ALA A 42 -4.71 3.62 6.10
N ASN A 43 -3.64 2.83 6.05
CA ASN A 43 -3.31 1.86 7.10
C ASN A 43 -3.03 2.54 8.45
N ARG A 44 -2.30 3.66 8.46
CA ARG A 44 -2.05 4.45 9.69
C ARG A 44 -3.35 5.01 10.27
N GLU A 45 -4.27 5.46 9.43
CA GLU A 45 -5.58 5.95 9.88
C GLU A 45 -6.42 4.81 10.47
N LEU A 46 -6.40 3.62 9.87
CA LEU A 46 -7.06 2.44 10.42
C LEU A 46 -6.45 2.03 11.76
N ASP A 47 -5.13 2.13 11.93
CA ASP A 47 -4.47 1.87 13.21
C ASP A 47 -4.99 2.79 14.31
N GLN A 48 -5.07 4.09 14.04
CA GLN A 48 -5.62 5.05 15.01
C GLN A 48 -7.08 4.74 15.35
N GLN A 49 -7.89 4.35 14.37
CA GLN A 49 -9.29 3.97 14.60
C GLN A 49 -9.40 2.72 15.48
N ILE A 50 -8.59 1.68 15.20
CA ILE A 50 -8.57 0.44 15.98
C ILE A 50 -8.12 0.71 17.42
N GLU A 51 -7.10 1.55 17.62
CA GLU A 51 -6.63 1.95 18.95
C GLU A 51 -7.72 2.71 19.73
N ASN A 52 -8.39 3.67 19.08
CA ASN A 52 -9.50 4.40 19.70
C ASN A 52 -10.64 3.46 20.12
N ILE A 53 -10.98 2.48 19.28
CA ILE A 53 -11.99 1.46 19.59
C ILE A 53 -11.54 0.61 20.79
N ASN A 54 -10.27 0.18 20.83
CA ASN A 54 -9.72 -0.56 21.96
C ASN A 54 -9.84 0.22 23.27
N SER A 55 -9.57 1.53 23.23
CA SER A 55 -9.71 2.41 24.40
C SER A 55 -11.17 2.49 24.88
N LEU A 56 -12.14 2.68 23.96
CA LEU A 56 -13.56 2.69 24.29
C LEU A 56 -14.03 1.36 24.91
N LEU A 57 -13.59 0.23 24.35
CA LEU A 57 -13.96 -1.10 24.85
C LEU A 57 -13.39 -1.37 26.25
N SER A 58 -12.12 -1.01 26.49
CA SER A 58 -11.42 -1.29 27.74
C SER A 58 -11.77 -0.31 28.87
N ASN A 59 -11.96 0.96 28.56
CA ASN A 59 -12.20 2.01 29.57
C ASN A 59 -13.70 2.28 29.75
N ASP A 60 -14.37 2.72 28.69
CA ASP A 60 -15.73 3.26 28.81
C ASP A 60 -16.75 2.16 29.01
N PHE A 61 -16.72 1.11 28.20
CA PHE A 61 -17.64 -0.02 28.39
C PHE A 61 -17.39 -0.76 29.70
N SER A 62 -16.13 -0.91 30.13
CA SER A 62 -15.83 -1.50 31.45
C SER A 62 -16.42 -0.68 32.61
N ARG A 63 -16.45 0.65 32.50
CA ARG A 63 -17.08 1.53 33.49
C ARG A 63 -18.60 1.46 33.44
N LEU A 64 -19.18 1.44 32.23
CA LEU A 64 -20.63 1.36 32.02
C LEU A 64 -21.21 0.00 32.46
N GLU A 65 -20.41 -1.07 32.45
CA GLU A 65 -20.83 -2.38 32.97
C GLU A 65 -20.81 -2.44 34.51
N LYS A 66 -20.06 -1.55 35.18
CA LYS A 66 -19.86 -1.51 36.64
C LYS A 66 -20.68 -0.44 37.36
N VAL A 67 -21.88 -0.11 36.86
CA VAL A 67 -22.71 0.95 37.45
C VAL A 67 -23.23 0.54 38.83
N ASP A 68 -23.08 1.45 39.80
CA ASP A 68 -23.51 1.29 41.18
C ASP A 68 -25.00 0.91 41.27
N GLY A 69 -25.25 -0.29 41.80
CA GLY A 69 -26.59 -0.82 42.01
C GLY A 69 -27.33 -0.14 43.15
N SER A 70 -26.73 0.77 43.92
CA SER A 70 -27.37 1.41 45.06
C SER A 70 -28.57 2.29 44.64
N ARG A 71 -28.43 3.07 43.56
CA ARG A 71 -29.45 3.98 43.02
C ARG A 71 -30.00 3.59 41.65
N PHE A 72 -29.34 2.67 40.96
CA PHE A 72 -29.73 2.21 39.63
C PHE A 72 -30.15 0.73 39.70
N ARG A 73 -31.46 0.44 39.66
CA ARG A 73 -32.01 -0.90 39.92
C ARG A 73 -33.17 -1.25 38.97
N GLY A 74 -33.57 -2.52 39.00
CA GLY A 74 -34.78 -3.01 38.34
C GLY A 74 -34.72 -2.95 36.81
N SER A 75 -35.88 -2.82 36.17
CA SER A 75 -36.02 -2.90 34.71
C SER A 75 -35.30 -1.78 33.95
N VAL A 76 -35.02 -0.65 34.59
CA VAL A 76 -34.24 0.44 33.99
C VAL A 76 -32.76 0.05 33.90
N LYS A 77 -32.22 -0.58 34.96
CA LYS A 77 -30.86 -1.13 34.93
C LYS A 77 -30.69 -2.20 33.87
N GLY A 78 -31.64 -3.14 33.80
CA GLY A 78 -31.63 -4.20 32.79
C GLY A 78 -31.56 -3.64 31.36
N ARG A 79 -32.48 -2.73 31.02
CA ARG A 79 -32.52 -2.10 29.69
C ARG A 79 -31.26 -1.30 29.35
N PHE A 80 -30.64 -0.65 30.34
CA PHE A 80 -29.38 0.06 30.12
C PHE A 80 -28.23 -0.91 29.84
N LEU A 81 -28.08 -1.97 30.64
CA LEU A 81 -27.02 -2.96 30.44
C LEU A 81 -27.18 -3.71 29.12
N GLU A 82 -28.42 -4.00 28.69
CA GLU A 82 -28.68 -4.55 27.34
C GLU A 82 -28.21 -3.61 26.24
N LYS A 83 -28.54 -2.31 26.33
CA LYS A 83 -28.05 -1.31 25.36
C LYS A 83 -26.54 -1.20 25.34
N CYS A 84 -25.88 -1.21 26.50
CA CYS A 84 -24.42 -1.25 26.59
C CYS A 84 -23.85 -2.51 25.93
N THR A 85 -24.45 -3.67 26.19
CA THR A 85 -24.02 -4.96 25.60
C THR A 85 -24.13 -4.92 24.08
N HIS A 86 -25.26 -4.45 23.55
CA HIS A 86 -25.46 -4.33 22.10
C HIS A 86 -24.49 -3.33 21.46
N ALA A 87 -24.29 -2.16 22.08
CA ALA A 87 -23.34 -1.17 21.57
C ALA A 87 -21.90 -1.72 21.57
N LYS A 88 -21.51 -2.46 22.62
CA LYS A 88 -20.21 -3.15 22.71
C LYS A 88 -20.05 -4.19 21.61
N GLN A 89 -21.06 -5.03 21.38
CA GLN A 89 -21.05 -6.03 20.30
C GLN A 89 -20.89 -5.38 18.94
N ASN A 90 -21.65 -4.32 18.64
CA ASN A 90 -21.54 -3.58 17.38
C ASN A 90 -20.14 -2.99 17.20
N LEU A 91 -19.56 -2.44 18.27
CA LEU A 91 -18.22 -1.86 18.24
C LEU A 91 -17.14 -2.93 18.02
N MET A 92 -17.27 -4.12 18.63
CA MET A 92 -16.39 -5.26 18.39
C MET A 92 -16.51 -5.78 16.94
N THR A 93 -17.71 -5.86 16.38
CA THR A 93 -17.90 -6.21 14.97
C THR A 93 -17.24 -5.20 14.04
N TYR A 94 -17.41 -3.91 14.32
CA TYR A 94 -16.76 -2.84 13.57
C TYR A 94 -15.24 -2.93 13.66
N GLN A 95 -14.69 -3.17 14.86
CA GLN A 95 -13.27 -3.38 15.07
C GLN A 95 -12.72 -4.54 14.23
N SER A 96 -13.36 -5.71 14.29
CA SER A 96 -12.96 -6.88 13.51
C SER A 96 -12.95 -6.59 12.00
N LYS A 97 -13.95 -5.84 11.51
CA LYS A 97 -13.99 -5.40 10.10
C LYS A 97 -12.81 -4.49 9.76
N GLN A 98 -12.46 -3.53 10.61
CA GLN A 98 -11.30 -2.67 10.36
C GLN A 98 -9.98 -3.40 10.41
N THR A 99 -9.82 -4.37 11.32
CA THR A 99 -8.66 -5.25 11.35
C THR A 99 -8.53 -6.05 10.06
N SER A 100 -9.64 -6.60 9.54
CA SER A 100 -9.65 -7.31 8.25
C SER A 100 -9.25 -6.39 7.10
N ASN A 101 -9.88 -5.21 6.99
CA ASN A 101 -9.56 -4.22 5.95
C ASN A 101 -8.08 -3.83 5.99
N LYS A 102 -7.51 -3.62 7.19
CA LYS A 102 -6.08 -3.34 7.37
C LYS A 102 -5.21 -4.49 6.85
N GLY A 103 -5.60 -5.73 7.10
CA GLY A 103 -4.92 -6.93 6.57
C GLY A 103 -4.94 -6.99 5.04
N GLU A 104 -6.07 -6.68 4.42
CA GLU A 104 -6.23 -6.61 2.96
C GLU A 104 -5.35 -5.52 2.34
N ILE A 105 -5.38 -4.31 2.92
CA ILE A 105 -4.53 -3.19 2.47
C ILE A 105 -3.05 -3.54 2.61
N SER A 106 -2.65 -4.14 3.72
CA SER A 106 -1.25 -4.55 3.96
C SER A 106 -0.79 -5.59 2.94
N SER A 107 -1.65 -6.56 2.61
CA SER A 107 -1.39 -7.54 1.55
C SER A 107 -1.24 -6.85 0.19
N LYS A 108 -2.11 -5.88 -0.11
CA LYS A 108 -2.05 -5.14 -1.37
C LYS A 108 -0.80 -4.28 -1.50
N ILE A 109 -0.35 -3.64 -0.42
CA ILE A 109 0.92 -2.89 -0.38
C ILE A 109 2.07 -3.82 -0.78
N LYS A 110 2.13 -5.03 -0.20
CA LYS A 110 3.19 -6.00 -0.49
C LYS A 110 3.20 -6.42 -1.96
N GLU A 111 2.04 -6.73 -2.53
CA GLU A 111 1.93 -7.05 -3.96
C GLU A 111 2.46 -5.92 -4.86
N LEU A 112 2.10 -4.67 -4.54
CA LEU A 112 2.53 -3.51 -5.30
C LEU A 112 4.04 -3.24 -5.14
N GLN A 113 4.62 -3.52 -3.97
CA GLN A 113 6.06 -3.43 -3.73
C GLN A 113 6.82 -4.45 -4.59
N ASP A 114 6.36 -5.71 -4.62
CA ASP A 114 6.95 -6.76 -5.47
C ASP A 114 6.88 -6.39 -6.96
N GLU A 115 5.76 -5.79 -7.40
CA GLU A 115 5.59 -5.30 -8.77
C GLU A 115 6.53 -4.11 -9.07
N ALA A 116 6.64 -3.15 -8.16
CA ALA A 116 7.54 -2.01 -8.27
C ALA A 116 9.02 -2.43 -8.37
N ASP A 117 9.42 -3.46 -7.63
CA ASP A 117 10.77 -4.04 -7.69
C ASP A 117 11.02 -4.83 -8.99
N SER A 118 9.99 -5.49 -9.51
CA SER A 118 10.03 -6.09 -10.85
C SER A 118 10.22 -5.04 -11.94
N LEU A 119 9.47 -3.93 -11.88
CA LEU A 119 9.62 -2.80 -12.80
C LEU A 119 11.00 -2.15 -12.71
N LEU A 120 11.54 -1.99 -11.49
CA LEU A 120 12.89 -1.48 -11.28
C LEU A 120 13.92 -2.34 -12.03
N ARG A 121 13.90 -3.65 -11.80
CA ARG A 121 14.83 -4.59 -12.48
C ARG A 121 14.71 -4.50 -14.00
N LYS A 122 13.49 -4.50 -14.54
CA LYS A 122 13.25 -4.38 -15.99
C LYS A 122 13.76 -3.05 -16.56
N SER A 123 13.57 -1.95 -15.83
CA SER A 123 14.07 -0.63 -16.25
C SER A 123 15.59 -0.58 -16.28
N SER A 124 16.26 -1.12 -15.26
CA SER A 124 17.72 -1.21 -15.22
C SER A 124 18.28 -2.04 -16.37
N MET A 125 17.65 -3.17 -16.68
CA MET A 125 18.04 -3.99 -17.84
C MET A 125 17.89 -3.21 -19.15
N ALA A 126 16.80 -2.47 -19.33
CA ALA A 126 16.59 -1.65 -20.53
C ALA A 126 17.66 -0.56 -20.67
N PHE A 127 18.11 0.06 -19.57
CA PHE A 127 19.21 1.02 -19.59
C PHE A 127 20.56 0.36 -19.91
N THR A 128 20.85 -0.82 -19.35
CA THR A 128 22.04 -1.59 -19.72
C THR A 128 22.06 -2.00 -21.20
N GLU A 129 20.91 -2.41 -21.74
CA GLU A 129 20.74 -2.67 -23.18
C GLU A 129 21.02 -1.41 -24.00
N ALA A 130 20.50 -0.25 -23.57
CA ALA A 130 20.75 1.03 -24.22
C ALA A 130 22.25 1.34 -24.25
N ASP A 131 22.95 1.29 -23.13
CA ASP A 131 24.39 1.57 -23.04
C ASP A 131 25.21 0.65 -23.96
N SER A 132 24.80 -0.62 -24.05
CA SER A 132 25.41 -1.59 -24.95
C SER A 132 25.22 -1.19 -26.42
N TYR A 133 24.00 -0.84 -26.82
CA TYR A 133 23.71 -0.39 -28.20
C TYR A 133 24.42 0.91 -28.54
N TYR A 134 24.49 1.86 -27.60
CA TYR A 134 25.21 3.11 -27.79
C TYR A 134 26.70 2.86 -28.04
N SER A 135 27.32 2.01 -27.21
CA SER A 135 28.73 1.63 -27.36
C SER A 135 29.02 0.96 -28.70
N ILE A 136 28.12 0.08 -29.16
CA ILE A 136 28.23 -0.57 -30.47
C ILE A 136 28.09 0.47 -31.60
N ALA A 137 27.13 1.40 -31.51
CA ALA A 137 26.94 2.44 -32.52
C ALA A 137 28.21 3.30 -32.69
N LEU A 138 28.86 3.68 -31.58
CA LEU A 138 30.12 4.42 -31.60
C LEU A 138 31.27 3.64 -32.27
N SER A 139 31.27 2.30 -32.18
CA SER A 139 32.30 1.47 -32.82
C SER A 139 32.19 1.41 -34.36
N TYR A 140 31.00 1.75 -34.90
CA TYR A 140 30.71 1.80 -36.34
C TYR A 140 30.66 3.22 -36.91
N SER A 141 30.74 4.25 -36.05
CA SER A 141 30.80 5.66 -36.46
C SER A 141 32.18 5.97 -37.02
#